data_AF-A0A7J5XNU2-F1
#
_entry.id   AF-A0A7J5XNU2-F1
#
_cell.length_a   1.000
_cell.length_b   1.000
_cell.length_c   1.000
_cell.angle_alpha   90.00
_cell.angle_beta   90.00
_cell.angle_gamma   90.00
#
_symmetry.space_group_name_H-M   'P 1'
#
loop_
_entity.id
_entity.type
_entity.pdbx_description
1 polymer ?
#
loop_
_entity_poly.entity_id
_entity_poly.type
_entity_poly.pdbx_seq_one_letter_code
_entity_poly.pdbx_strand_id
1 'polypeptide(L)'
;MPRERPIYSDFFYDPLTEDVEELLARFQQSDSIRYEYFSAAWRQMGFSDVFIGIVSMAEQKRFSRVTLATAVKYFLPPYSYQIRVGGLYLMFGLYNTQLAVPPVQIRLALKDWDIIQKFLKDSLNSGHQDVVYIYHKLVAAKAIHFTAMPHFLSFLKLRKRKQKTMCAGFIGRTMAVQELFSADILEEVSNIESQYEKLKENTVADNKGAGGDDDDDDDDEEEDEDEEERDYKASSSRARLISSIKQKSYSNFQEVSKARRHGSRSGSEQHYESGRKKRPPSLRARTWKSLGVTKDESRMQVWLLSAPDQKERVPVKRTNQTPPYKE
;
A
#
# COMPACT_ATOMS: atom_id res chain seq x y z
N MET A 1 -10.73 31.89 6.02
CA MET A 1 -11.60 31.19 5.04
C MET A 1 -11.08 29.76 4.89
N PRO A 2 -11.79 28.72 5.39
CA PRO A 2 -11.44 27.35 5.05
C PRO A 2 -11.63 27.19 3.54
N ARG A 3 -10.59 26.77 2.81
CA ARG A 3 -10.73 26.45 1.39
C ARG A 3 -11.77 25.34 1.26
N GLU A 4 -12.92 25.65 0.68
CA GLU A 4 -13.91 24.63 0.33
C GLU A 4 -13.22 23.56 -0.51
N ARG A 5 -13.52 22.30 -0.20
CA ARG A 5 -12.95 21.18 -0.93
C ARG A 5 -13.46 21.28 -2.37
N PRO A 6 -12.59 21.34 -3.38
CA PRO A 6 -13.05 21.30 -4.75
C PRO A 6 -13.65 19.92 -4.98
N ILE A 7 -14.94 19.91 -5.29
CA ILE A 7 -15.76 18.75 -5.66
C ILE A 7 -15.14 17.99 -6.85
N TYR A 8 -14.29 18.68 -7.62
CA TYR A 8 -13.73 18.24 -8.89
C TYR A 8 -12.72 17.09 -8.82
N SER A 9 -11.85 17.00 -7.80
CA SER A 9 -10.79 15.96 -7.80
C SER A 9 -11.31 14.55 -7.51
N ASP A 10 -12.40 14.45 -6.76
CA ASP A 10 -13.03 13.17 -6.45
C ASP A 10 -13.86 12.68 -7.66
N PHE A 11 -14.39 13.58 -8.50
CA PHE A 11 -15.20 13.25 -9.67
C PHE A 11 -14.41 12.54 -10.78
N PHE A 12 -13.23 13.07 -11.15
CA PHE A 12 -12.43 12.47 -12.23
C PHE A 12 -11.58 11.29 -11.77
N TYR A 13 -11.41 11.09 -10.45
CA TYR A 13 -10.51 10.05 -9.97
C TYR A 13 -10.98 8.65 -10.39
N ASP A 14 -12.28 8.36 -10.22
CA ASP A 14 -12.81 7.03 -10.51
C ASP A 14 -12.81 6.73 -12.03
N PRO A 15 -13.38 7.59 -12.92
CA PRO A 15 -13.34 7.37 -14.36
C PRO A 15 -11.91 7.27 -14.92
N LEU A 16 -11.01 8.15 -14.47
CA LEU A 16 -9.62 8.10 -14.90
C LEU A 16 -8.93 6.80 -14.45
N THR A 17 -9.26 6.30 -13.26
CA THR A 17 -8.69 5.05 -12.77
C THR A 17 -9.19 3.88 -13.62
N GLU A 18 -10.47 3.85 -13.98
CA GLU A 18 -11.04 2.85 -14.88
C GLU A 18 -10.36 2.88 -16.26
N ASP A 19 -10.18 4.06 -16.87
CA ASP A 19 -9.50 4.21 -18.16
C ASP A 19 -8.03 3.77 -18.11
N VAL A 20 -7.33 4.11 -17.01
CA VAL A 20 -5.94 3.67 -16.78
C VAL A 20 -5.87 2.16 -16.60
N GLU A 21 -6.81 1.56 -15.86
CA GLU A 21 -6.87 0.12 -15.66
C GLU A 21 -7.19 -0.60 -16.98
N GLU A 22 -8.11 -0.10 -17.79
CA GLU A 22 -8.40 -0.64 -19.12
C GLU A 22 -7.17 -0.58 -20.04
N LEU A 23 -6.43 0.55 -20.04
CA LEU A 23 -5.19 0.67 -20.79
C LEU A 23 -4.15 -0.36 -20.35
N LEU A 24 -3.96 -0.50 -19.04
CA LEU A 24 -3.02 -1.45 -18.47
C LEU A 24 -3.45 -2.91 -18.71
N ALA A 25 -4.75 -3.19 -18.73
CA ALA A 25 -5.28 -4.51 -19.05
C ALA A 25 -4.99 -4.88 -20.51
N ARG A 26 -5.18 -3.96 -21.46
CA ARG A 26 -4.79 -4.17 -22.87
C ARG A 26 -3.30 -4.36 -23.03
N PHE A 27 -2.50 -3.59 -22.28
CA PHE A 27 -1.06 -3.78 -22.28
C PHE A 27 -0.67 -5.15 -21.70
N GLN A 28 -1.34 -5.60 -20.64
CA GLN A 28 -1.14 -6.93 -20.08
C GLN A 28 -1.46 -8.03 -21.10
N GLN A 29 -2.58 -7.93 -21.81
CA GLN A 29 -3.00 -8.86 -22.86
C GLN A 29 -2.03 -8.96 -24.04
N SER A 30 -1.20 -7.93 -24.27
CA SER A 30 -0.18 -7.98 -25.31
C SER A 30 0.98 -8.94 -25.00
N ASP A 31 1.06 -9.46 -23.76
CA ASP A 31 2.13 -10.33 -23.24
C ASP A 31 3.56 -9.81 -23.50
N SER A 32 3.67 -8.50 -23.77
CA SER A 32 4.90 -7.81 -24.10
C SER A 32 5.14 -6.67 -23.14
N ILE A 33 6.42 -6.40 -22.88
CA ILE A 33 6.90 -5.36 -21.97
C ILE A 33 7.47 -4.16 -22.77
N ARG A 34 7.53 -4.28 -24.10
CA ARG A 34 8.13 -3.26 -24.98
C ARG A 34 7.25 -2.01 -25.05
N TYR A 35 7.90 -0.86 -25.19
CA TYR A 35 7.18 0.42 -25.25
C TYR A 35 6.27 0.53 -26.49
N GLU A 36 6.63 -0.15 -27.58
CA GLU A 36 5.85 -0.17 -28.82
C GLU A 36 4.39 -0.57 -28.60
N TYR A 37 4.15 -1.73 -27.97
CA TYR A 37 2.80 -2.23 -27.70
C TYR A 37 2.02 -1.33 -26.74
N PHE A 38 2.70 -0.80 -25.71
CA PHE A 38 2.08 0.19 -24.83
C PHE A 38 1.66 1.45 -25.60
N SER A 39 2.54 1.96 -26.47
CA SER A 39 2.27 3.17 -27.24
C SER A 39 1.15 2.98 -28.27
N ALA A 40 0.98 1.76 -28.80
CA ALA A 40 -0.13 1.40 -29.65
C ALA A 40 -1.46 1.44 -28.88
N ALA A 41 -1.52 0.79 -27.71
CA ALA A 41 -2.70 0.84 -26.83
C ALA A 41 -3.04 2.28 -26.40
N TRP A 42 -2.02 3.06 -26.04
CA TRP A 42 -2.16 4.48 -25.68
C TRP A 42 -2.83 5.31 -26.78
N ARG A 43 -2.40 5.11 -28.03
CA ARG A 43 -2.96 5.83 -29.19
C ARG A 43 -4.38 5.35 -29.52
N GLN A 44 -4.63 4.04 -29.46
CA GLN A 44 -5.96 3.47 -29.71
C GLN A 44 -7.01 3.98 -28.72
N MET A 45 -6.62 4.20 -27.46
CA MET A 45 -7.50 4.75 -26.43
C MET A 45 -7.59 6.28 -26.45
N GLY A 46 -6.89 6.98 -27.36
CA GLY A 46 -6.90 8.44 -27.41
C GLY A 46 -6.28 9.10 -26.18
N PHE A 47 -5.40 8.39 -25.46
CA PHE A 47 -4.90 8.84 -24.16
C PHE A 47 -3.98 10.08 -24.24
N SER A 48 -3.55 10.44 -25.46
CA SER A 48 -2.85 11.69 -25.77
C SER A 48 -3.69 12.93 -25.46
N ASP A 49 -5.01 12.82 -25.58
CA ASP A 49 -5.95 13.93 -25.50
C ASP A 49 -6.58 14.07 -24.09
N VAL A 50 -6.10 13.30 -23.11
CA VAL A 50 -6.63 13.27 -21.73
C VAL A 50 -6.61 14.63 -21.03
N PHE A 51 -5.72 15.53 -21.46
CA PHE A 51 -5.61 16.88 -20.92
C PHE A 51 -6.38 17.93 -21.72
N ILE A 52 -7.01 17.56 -22.83
CA ILE A 52 -7.80 18.48 -23.66
C ILE A 52 -9.16 18.75 -22.98
N GLY A 53 -9.64 19.99 -23.09
CA GLY A 53 -10.93 20.41 -22.55
C GLY A 53 -10.89 21.01 -21.14
N ILE A 54 -9.73 21.01 -20.47
CA ILE A 54 -9.57 21.67 -19.17
C ILE A 54 -9.21 23.15 -19.40
N VAL A 55 -10.17 24.04 -19.14
CA VAL A 55 -10.03 25.49 -19.40
C VAL A 55 -9.18 26.22 -18.36
N SER A 56 -9.17 25.77 -17.10
CA SER A 56 -8.46 26.45 -16.02
C SER A 56 -7.07 25.85 -15.78
N MET A 57 -6.03 26.69 -15.80
CA MET A 57 -4.66 26.26 -15.46
C MET A 57 -4.54 25.70 -14.03
N ALA A 58 -5.37 26.17 -13.10
CA ALA A 58 -5.39 25.65 -11.74
C ALA A 58 -5.97 24.23 -11.69
N GLU A 59 -7.00 23.96 -12.49
CA GLU A 59 -7.59 22.64 -12.64
C GLU A 59 -6.66 21.70 -13.40
N GLN A 60 -6.03 22.19 -14.47
CA GLN A 60 -5.01 21.46 -15.23
C GLN A 60 -3.90 20.94 -14.33
N LYS A 61 -3.36 21.80 -13.46
CA LYS A 61 -2.32 21.41 -12.48
C LYS A 61 -2.84 20.42 -11.43
N ARG A 62 -4.11 20.53 -11.01
CA ARG A 62 -4.72 19.59 -10.05
C ARG A 62 -4.92 18.22 -10.70
N PHE A 63 -5.49 18.20 -11.89
CA PHE A 63 -5.71 16.99 -12.67
C PHE A 63 -4.39 16.30 -12.97
N SER A 64 -3.38 17.02 -13.47
CA SER A 64 -2.02 16.48 -13.71
C SER A 64 -1.43 15.81 -12.46
N ARG A 65 -1.64 16.38 -11.26
CA ARG A 65 -1.18 15.74 -10.00
C ARG A 65 -1.91 14.44 -9.72
N VAL A 66 -3.22 14.39 -9.96
CA VAL A 66 -4.03 13.18 -9.78
C VAL A 66 -3.58 12.10 -10.76
N THR A 67 -3.49 12.43 -12.05
CA THR A 67 -3.11 11.49 -13.11
C THR A 67 -1.71 10.92 -12.91
N LEU A 68 -0.73 11.77 -12.58
CA LEU A 68 0.63 11.31 -12.26
C LEU A 68 0.69 10.48 -10.97
N ALA A 69 -0.10 10.83 -9.95
CA ALA A 69 -0.16 10.02 -8.73
C ALA A 69 -0.80 8.64 -8.98
N THR A 70 -1.81 8.57 -9.86
CA THR A 70 -2.41 7.31 -10.30
C THR A 70 -1.40 6.46 -11.07
N ALA A 71 -0.58 7.04 -11.96
CA ALA A 71 0.48 6.29 -12.63
C ALA A 71 1.54 5.74 -11.66
N VAL A 72 1.96 6.55 -10.68
CA VAL A 72 2.89 6.12 -9.62
C VAL A 72 2.33 4.96 -8.79
N LYS A 73 1.01 4.93 -8.54
CA LYS A 73 0.35 3.82 -7.84
C LYS A 73 0.64 2.49 -8.55
N TYR A 74 0.44 2.40 -9.86
CA TYR A 74 0.65 1.16 -10.62
C TYR A 74 2.13 0.79 -10.82
N PHE A 75 3.04 1.76 -10.74
CA PHE A 75 4.48 1.52 -10.83
C PHE A 75 5.07 0.82 -9.59
N LEU A 76 4.48 1.04 -8.42
CA LEU A 76 4.96 0.49 -7.15
C LEU A 76 4.33 -0.88 -6.84
N PRO A 77 4.93 -1.72 -5.98
CA PRO A 77 4.31 -2.96 -5.50
C PRO A 77 2.91 -2.70 -4.90
N PRO A 78 1.96 -3.66 -5.02
CA PRO A 78 2.14 -5.10 -5.25
C PRO A 78 1.91 -5.60 -6.70
N TYR A 79 1.89 -4.69 -7.68
CA TYR A 79 1.58 -5.05 -9.05
C TYR A 79 2.66 -5.91 -9.74
N SER A 80 2.24 -6.69 -10.74
CA SER A 80 3.11 -7.53 -11.57
C SER A 80 4.17 -6.69 -12.29
N TYR A 81 5.28 -7.32 -12.69
CA TYR A 81 6.38 -6.60 -13.36
C TYR A 81 5.90 -5.85 -14.62
N GLN A 82 5.06 -6.50 -15.43
CA GLN A 82 4.48 -5.90 -16.64
C GLN A 82 3.61 -4.67 -16.32
N ILE A 83 2.74 -4.76 -15.32
CA ILE A 83 1.90 -3.62 -14.90
C ILE A 83 2.77 -2.49 -14.33
N ARG A 84 3.82 -2.82 -13.58
CA ARG A 84 4.77 -1.81 -13.08
C ARG A 84 5.50 -1.11 -14.22
N VAL A 85 5.93 -1.83 -15.26
CA VAL A 85 6.47 -1.24 -16.48
C VAL A 85 5.44 -0.34 -17.16
N GLY A 86 4.19 -0.79 -17.27
CA GLY A 86 3.07 0.02 -17.76
C GLY A 86 2.87 1.30 -16.95
N GLY A 87 3.00 1.24 -15.62
CA GLY A 87 2.99 2.40 -14.73
C GLY A 87 4.12 3.40 -15.02
N LEU A 88 5.32 2.91 -15.35
CA LEU A 88 6.43 3.77 -15.78
C LEU A 88 6.15 4.44 -17.12
N TYR A 89 5.58 3.70 -18.07
CA TYR A 89 5.22 4.24 -19.37
C TYR A 89 4.06 5.25 -19.28
N LEU A 90 3.09 5.03 -18.39
CA LEU A 90 2.05 5.99 -18.04
C LEU A 90 2.66 7.28 -17.48
N MET A 91 3.58 7.18 -16.52
CA MET A 91 4.28 8.35 -15.97
C MET A 91 4.97 9.16 -17.09
N PHE A 92 5.60 8.47 -18.03
CA PHE A 92 6.23 9.09 -19.19
C PHE A 92 5.22 9.74 -20.14
N GLY A 93 4.16 9.03 -20.55
CA GLY A 93 3.15 9.56 -21.46
C GLY A 93 2.47 10.79 -20.88
N LEU A 94 1.97 10.67 -19.65
CA LEU A 94 1.25 11.74 -18.94
C LEU A 94 2.11 12.97 -18.67
N TYR A 95 3.39 12.79 -18.36
CA TYR A 95 4.28 13.92 -18.13
C TYR A 95 4.53 14.72 -19.41
N ASN A 96 4.59 14.06 -20.57
CA ASN A 96 4.84 14.72 -21.85
C ASN A 96 3.55 15.28 -22.48
N THR A 97 2.37 14.71 -22.18
CA THR A 97 1.09 15.22 -22.71
C THR A 97 0.44 16.28 -21.83
N GLN A 98 0.96 16.55 -20.62
CA GLN A 98 0.40 17.58 -19.77
C GLN A 98 0.52 18.98 -20.39
N LEU A 99 -0.58 19.73 -20.34
CA LEU A 99 -0.63 21.12 -20.82
C LEU A 99 -0.35 22.15 -19.71
N ALA A 100 0.16 21.71 -18.55
CA ALA A 100 0.40 22.56 -17.39
C ALA A 100 1.70 23.37 -17.55
N VAL A 101 1.64 24.69 -17.32
CA VAL A 101 2.82 25.57 -17.30
C VAL A 101 2.98 26.24 -15.93
N PRO A 102 4.12 26.07 -15.23
CA PRO A 102 5.17 25.07 -15.49
C PRO A 102 4.66 23.61 -15.31
N PRO A 103 5.34 22.63 -15.92
CA PRO A 103 4.98 21.22 -15.81
C PRO A 103 4.92 20.74 -14.35
N VAL A 104 3.93 19.92 -14.05
CA VAL A 104 3.81 19.25 -12.75
C VAL A 104 4.82 18.11 -12.70
N GLN A 105 5.62 18.09 -11.64
CA GLN A 105 6.59 17.04 -11.38
C GLN A 105 5.93 15.79 -10.78
N ILE A 106 6.47 14.63 -11.14
CA ILE A 106 6.09 13.32 -10.61
C ILE A 106 6.66 13.18 -9.20
N ARG A 107 5.81 12.95 -8.20
CA ARG A 107 6.23 12.79 -6.81
C ARG A 107 6.50 11.33 -6.50
N LEU A 108 7.74 11.00 -6.17
CA LEU A 108 8.13 9.68 -5.68
C LEU A 108 8.51 9.78 -4.21
N ALA A 109 8.11 8.80 -3.40
CA ALA A 109 8.47 8.78 -1.99
C ALA A 109 9.90 8.29 -1.83
N LEU A 110 10.70 8.93 -0.96
CA LEU A 110 12.09 8.53 -0.76
C LEU A 110 12.22 7.10 -0.21
N LYS A 111 11.24 6.65 0.58
CA LYS A 111 11.16 5.27 1.08
C LYS A 111 11.05 4.20 -0.01
N ASP A 112 10.58 4.58 -1.20
CA ASP A 112 10.37 3.65 -2.31
C ASP A 112 11.61 3.60 -3.23
N TRP A 113 12.67 4.36 -2.91
CA TRP A 113 13.89 4.45 -3.70
C TRP A 113 14.55 3.09 -3.94
N ASP A 114 14.73 2.29 -2.88
CA ASP A 114 15.38 0.98 -2.98
C ASP A 114 14.60 0.02 -3.88
N ILE A 115 13.26 0.09 -3.83
CA ILE A 115 12.35 -0.69 -4.68
C ILE A 115 12.52 -0.29 -6.15
N ILE A 116 12.68 1.00 -6.42
CA ILE A 116 12.88 1.53 -7.77
C ILE A 116 14.24 1.12 -8.30
N GLN A 117 15.30 1.25 -7.50
CA GLN A 117 16.66 0.84 -7.89
C GLN A 117 16.73 -0.65 -8.18
N LYS A 118 16.13 -1.49 -7.34
CA LYS A 118 16.02 -2.92 -7.59
C LYS A 118 15.28 -3.20 -8.89
N PHE A 119 14.13 -2.57 -9.12
CA PHE A 119 13.35 -2.73 -10.36
C PHE A 119 14.14 -2.36 -11.62
N LEU A 120 14.92 -1.26 -11.58
CA LEU A 120 15.75 -0.84 -12.72
C LEU A 120 16.91 -1.81 -12.96
N LYS A 121 17.55 -2.29 -11.89
CA LYS A 121 18.61 -3.30 -11.98
C LYS A 121 18.09 -4.61 -12.58
N ASP A 122 16.93 -5.07 -12.13
CA ASP A 122 16.26 -6.26 -12.66
C ASP A 122 15.90 -6.06 -14.15
N SER A 123 15.40 -4.88 -14.51
CA SER A 123 15.06 -4.54 -15.91
C SER A 123 16.28 -4.50 -16.83
N LEU A 124 17.42 -4.01 -16.32
CA LEU A 124 18.68 -3.98 -17.05
C LEU A 124 19.22 -5.39 -17.25
N ASN A 125 19.21 -6.22 -16.20
CA ASN A 125 19.66 -7.60 -16.27
C ASN A 125 18.82 -8.44 -17.25
N SER A 126 17.51 -8.17 -17.33
CA SER A 126 16.59 -8.81 -18.28
C SER A 126 16.67 -8.23 -19.70
N GLY A 127 17.54 -7.25 -19.96
CA GLY A 127 17.71 -6.65 -21.29
C GLY A 127 16.59 -5.70 -21.73
N HIS A 128 15.71 -5.26 -20.82
CA HIS A 128 14.61 -4.37 -21.13
C HIS A 128 15.06 -2.90 -21.20
N GLN A 129 15.79 -2.56 -22.27
CA GLN A 129 16.39 -1.23 -22.46
C GLN A 129 15.37 -0.09 -22.49
N ASP A 130 14.16 -0.30 -23.03
CA ASP A 130 13.12 0.74 -23.12
C ASP A 130 12.74 1.28 -21.75
N VAL A 131 12.59 0.38 -20.77
CA VAL A 131 12.21 0.70 -19.38
C VAL A 131 13.28 1.60 -18.76
N VAL A 132 14.54 1.19 -18.91
CA VAL A 132 15.71 1.91 -18.38
C VAL A 132 15.85 3.27 -19.07
N TYR A 133 15.73 3.30 -20.40
CA TYR A 133 15.80 4.54 -21.19
C TYR A 133 14.72 5.54 -20.79
N ILE A 134 13.46 5.10 -20.67
CA ILE A 134 12.34 5.97 -20.30
C ILE A 134 12.53 6.54 -18.89
N TYR A 135 12.98 5.72 -17.95
CA TYR A 135 13.30 6.20 -16.61
C TYR A 135 14.39 7.28 -16.63
N HIS A 136 15.51 7.03 -17.31
CA HIS A 136 16.58 8.01 -17.43
C HIS A 136 16.15 9.29 -18.15
N LYS A 137 15.27 9.17 -19.15
CA LYS A 137 14.69 10.32 -19.86
C LYS A 137 13.86 11.21 -18.92
N LEU A 138 13.07 10.61 -18.02
CA LEU A 138 12.33 11.36 -16.99
C LEU A 138 13.26 12.06 -15.99
N VAL A 139 14.33 11.39 -15.57
CA VAL A 139 15.34 11.97 -14.68
C VAL A 139 16.06 13.15 -15.36
N ALA A 140 16.49 12.98 -16.61
CA ALA A 140 17.14 14.02 -17.40
C ALA A 140 16.24 15.25 -17.61
N ALA A 141 14.94 15.03 -17.81
CA ALA A 141 13.94 16.09 -17.90
C ALA A 141 13.62 16.78 -16.56
N LYS A 142 14.25 16.38 -15.45
CA LYS A 142 13.93 16.85 -14.08
C LYS A 142 12.43 16.70 -13.76
N ALA A 143 11.81 15.67 -14.32
CA ALA A 143 10.39 15.37 -14.15
C ALA A 143 10.08 14.80 -12.77
N ILE A 144 11.04 14.09 -12.16
CA ILE A 144 10.87 13.39 -10.89
C ILE A 144 11.29 14.31 -9.74
N HIS A 145 10.39 14.44 -8.77
CA HIS A 145 10.62 15.13 -7.50
C HIS A 145 10.54 14.12 -6.34
N PHE A 146 11.66 13.88 -5.68
CA PHE A 146 11.72 13.01 -4.51
C PHE A 146 11.14 13.73 -3.30
N THR A 147 10.18 13.09 -2.64
CA THR A 147 9.39 13.65 -1.55
C THR A 147 9.39 12.72 -0.35
N ALA A 148 9.19 13.25 0.85
CA ALA A 148 9.02 12.42 2.05
C ALA A 148 7.71 11.60 1.99
N MET A 149 6.66 12.18 1.43
CA MET A 149 5.35 11.54 1.26
C MET A 149 4.79 11.81 -0.15
N PRO A 150 4.26 10.79 -0.84
CA PRO A 150 3.77 10.95 -2.20
C PRO A 150 2.54 11.87 -2.27
N HIS A 151 1.72 11.87 -1.21
CA HIS A 151 0.52 12.69 -1.09
C HIS A 151 0.79 13.96 -0.26
N PHE A 152 0.05 15.03 -0.55
CA PHE A 152 0.07 16.23 0.29
C PHE A 152 -0.58 15.94 1.64
N LEU A 153 0.15 16.19 2.72
CA LEU A 153 -0.41 16.15 4.06
C LEU A 153 -1.22 17.43 4.30
N SER A 154 -2.54 17.28 4.44
CA SER A 154 -3.40 18.36 4.93
C SER A 154 -3.72 18.12 6.41
N PHE A 155 -3.55 19.13 7.25
CA PHE A 155 -3.80 19.10 8.71
C PHE A 155 -5.29 18.93 9.13
N LEU A 156 -6.15 18.44 8.24
CA LEU A 156 -7.57 18.26 8.50
C LEU A 156 -7.86 16.78 8.76
N LYS A 157 -8.16 16.46 10.03
CA LYS A 157 -8.74 15.23 10.61
C LYS A 157 -8.42 13.93 9.87
N LEU A 158 -7.69 13.03 10.55
CA LEU A 158 -7.38 11.66 10.11
C LEU A 158 -8.63 10.97 9.53
N ARG A 159 -8.77 11.00 8.21
CA ARG A 159 -9.84 10.32 7.49
C ARG A 159 -9.38 8.88 7.38
N LYS A 160 -10.19 7.92 7.85
CA LYS A 160 -9.94 6.50 7.59
C LYS A 160 -9.79 6.36 6.08
N ARG A 161 -8.62 5.92 5.62
CA ARG A 161 -8.41 5.60 4.20
C ARG A 161 -9.41 4.50 3.86
N LYS A 162 -10.30 4.76 2.90
CA LYS A 162 -11.00 3.68 2.23
C LYS A 162 -9.92 2.90 1.50
N GLN A 163 -9.61 1.69 1.96
CA GLN A 163 -8.76 0.76 1.24
C GLN A 163 -9.52 0.42 -0.02
N LYS A 164 -9.15 1.03 -1.15
CA LYS A 164 -9.76 0.70 -2.45
C LYS A 164 -9.30 -0.70 -2.81
N THR A 165 -10.26 -1.53 -3.22
CA THR A 165 -10.04 -2.85 -3.81
C THR A 165 -8.99 -2.73 -4.90
N MET A 166 -7.90 -3.46 -4.75
CA MET A 166 -6.86 -3.53 -5.78
C MET A 166 -7.41 -4.36 -6.96
N CYS A 167 -7.03 -4.00 -8.19
CA CYS A 167 -7.38 -4.82 -9.34
C CYS A 167 -6.62 -6.17 -9.23
N ALA A 168 -7.35 -7.22 -8.85
CA ALA A 168 -6.76 -8.53 -8.51
C ALA A 168 -5.95 -9.12 -9.68
N GLY A 169 -6.37 -8.88 -10.92
CA GLY A 169 -5.67 -9.34 -12.13
C GLY A 169 -4.29 -8.71 -12.35
N PHE A 170 -3.98 -7.61 -11.66
CA PHE A 170 -2.70 -6.90 -11.79
C PHE A 170 -1.69 -7.30 -10.72
N ILE A 171 -2.09 -8.05 -9.70
CA ILE A 171 -1.21 -8.44 -8.60
C ILE A 171 -0.22 -9.50 -9.11
N GLY A 172 1.07 -9.34 -8.79
CA GLY A 172 2.07 -10.34 -9.18
C GLY A 172 1.81 -11.68 -8.49
N ARG A 173 2.03 -12.81 -9.18
CA ARG A 173 1.83 -14.17 -8.64
C ARG A 173 2.45 -14.36 -7.25
N THR A 174 3.67 -13.89 -7.03
CA THR A 174 4.36 -13.96 -5.74
C THR A 174 3.64 -13.18 -4.62
N MET A 175 3.03 -12.05 -4.96
CA MET A 175 2.26 -11.24 -4.01
C MET A 175 0.86 -11.81 -3.77
N ALA A 176 0.22 -12.39 -4.80
CA ALA A 176 -1.04 -13.11 -4.64
C ALA A 176 -0.87 -14.31 -3.68
N VAL A 177 0.26 -15.02 -3.75
CA VAL A 177 0.61 -16.07 -2.78
C VAL A 177 0.84 -15.49 -1.38
N GLN A 178 1.42 -14.29 -1.26
CA GLN A 178 1.51 -13.59 0.04
C GLN A 178 0.15 -13.22 0.64
N GLU A 179 -0.83 -12.89 -0.20
CA GLU A 179 -2.20 -12.62 0.23
C GLU A 179 -2.92 -13.90 0.72
N LEU A 180 -2.56 -15.07 0.18
CA LEU A 180 -3.05 -16.38 0.64
C LEU A 180 -2.49 -16.81 2.01
N PHE A 181 -1.39 -16.21 2.49
CA PHE A 181 -0.90 -16.40 3.86
C PHE A 181 -1.64 -15.49 4.85
N SER A 182 -2.97 -15.43 4.79
CA SER A 182 -3.73 -14.80 5.86
C SER A 182 -3.53 -15.61 7.15
N ALA A 183 -3.41 -14.91 8.29
CA ALA A 183 -3.20 -15.56 9.58
C ALA A 183 -4.31 -16.57 9.89
N ASP A 184 -5.53 -16.27 9.43
CA ASP A 184 -6.71 -17.12 9.61
C ASP A 184 -6.58 -18.45 8.85
N ILE A 185 -6.11 -18.45 7.59
CA ILE A 185 -5.90 -19.69 6.81
C ILE A 185 -4.76 -20.53 7.42
N LEU A 186 -3.69 -19.88 7.89
CA LEU A 186 -2.59 -20.58 8.57
C LEU A 186 -3.04 -21.23 9.89
N GLU A 187 -3.92 -20.57 10.64
CA GLU A 187 -4.53 -21.13 11.85
C GLU A 187 -5.44 -22.32 11.52
N GLU A 188 -6.24 -22.22 10.45
CA GLU A 188 -7.05 -23.35 9.96
C GLU A 188 -6.21 -24.55 9.55
N VAL A 189 -5.12 -24.34 8.80
CA VAL A 189 -4.19 -25.40 8.39
C VAL A 189 -3.51 -26.04 9.61
N SER A 190 -3.11 -25.23 10.59
CA SER A 190 -2.55 -25.73 11.86
C SER A 190 -3.57 -26.53 12.68
N ASN A 191 -4.84 -26.12 12.67
CA ASN A 191 -5.92 -26.86 13.33
C ASN A 191 -6.17 -28.20 12.66
N ILE A 192 -6.14 -28.27 11.33
CA ILE A 192 -6.26 -29.52 10.58
C ILE A 192 -5.09 -30.46 10.90
N GLU A 193 -3.86 -29.94 10.94
CA GLU A 193 -2.67 -30.72 11.33
C GLU A 193 -2.83 -31.31 12.76
N SER A 194 -3.28 -30.50 13.72
CA SER A 194 -3.53 -30.93 15.10
C SER A 194 -4.62 -32.02 15.19
N GLN A 195 -5.69 -31.90 14.40
CA GLN A 195 -6.75 -32.90 14.35
C GLN A 195 -6.28 -34.21 13.73
N TYR A 196 -5.47 -34.14 12.66
CA TYR A 196 -4.90 -35.30 12.02
C TYR A 196 -3.95 -36.08 12.94
N GLU A 197 -3.07 -35.38 13.67
CA GLU A 197 -2.17 -36.03 14.64
C GLU A 197 -2.94 -36.72 15.78
N LYS A 198 -4.02 -36.11 16.29
CA LYS A 198 -4.89 -36.75 17.28
C LYS A 198 -5.57 -38.01 16.74
N LEU A 199 -6.06 -37.94 15.49
CA LEU A 199 -6.70 -39.08 14.84
C LEU A 199 -5.71 -40.23 14.66
N LYS A 200 -4.48 -39.90 14.23
CA LYS A 200 -3.38 -40.84 14.07
C LYS A 200 -2.99 -41.52 15.39
N GLU A 201 -2.81 -40.75 16.47
CA GLU A 201 -2.52 -41.30 17.80
C GLU A 201 -3.60 -42.28 18.27
N ASN A 202 -4.88 -41.96 18.04
CA ASN A 202 -6.00 -42.84 18.41
C ASN A 202 -6.03 -44.13 17.58
N THR A 203 -5.78 -44.07 16.27
CA THR A 203 -5.72 -45.28 15.42
C THR A 203 -4.55 -46.20 15.77
N VAL A 204 -3.43 -45.65 16.28
CA VAL A 204 -2.29 -46.43 16.76
C VAL A 204 -2.58 -47.08 18.12
N ALA A 205 -3.50 -46.51 18.91
CA ALA A 205 -3.93 -47.09 20.18
C ALA A 205 -4.93 -48.26 19.99
N ASP A 206 -5.82 -48.17 19.00
CA ASP A 206 -6.79 -49.24 18.70
C ASP A 206 -6.12 -50.49 18.10
N ASN A 207 -4.98 -50.35 17.42
CA ASN A 207 -4.21 -51.49 16.88
C ASN A 207 -3.41 -52.29 17.94
N LYS A 208 -3.50 -51.93 19.23
CA LYS A 208 -2.85 -52.66 20.35
C LYS A 208 -3.83 -53.47 21.21
N GLY A 209 -5.11 -53.54 20.83
CA GLY A 209 -6.19 -54.04 21.68
C GLY A 209 -6.98 -55.23 21.15
N ALA A 210 -6.50 -55.97 20.15
CA ALA A 210 -7.14 -57.20 19.67
C ALA A 210 -6.17 -58.38 19.77
N GLY A 211 -5.87 -58.79 21.00
CA GLY A 211 -5.41 -60.14 21.31
C GLY A 211 -6.56 -60.87 22.00
N GLY A 212 -7.24 -61.74 21.26
CA GLY A 212 -8.22 -62.69 21.76
C GLY A 212 -7.90 -64.05 21.18
N ASP A 213 -7.54 -64.98 22.06
CA ASP A 213 -7.35 -66.41 21.78
C ASP A 213 -8.66 -67.02 21.24
N ASP A 214 -8.57 -67.90 20.24
CA ASP A 214 -9.14 -69.27 20.28
C ASP A 214 -8.76 -70.06 19.00
N ASP A 215 -8.20 -71.25 19.27
CA ASP A 215 -8.23 -72.55 18.56
C ASP A 215 -7.62 -72.81 17.17
N ASP A 216 -6.99 -74.01 17.14
CA ASP A 216 -6.36 -74.81 16.09
C ASP A 216 -6.97 -74.74 14.67
N ASP A 217 -6.13 -74.65 13.63
CA ASP A 217 -6.04 -75.63 12.52
C ASP A 217 -4.94 -75.25 11.49
N ASP A 218 -4.31 -76.29 10.92
CA ASP A 218 -3.28 -76.31 9.86
C ASP A 218 -3.57 -75.39 8.65
N ASP A 219 -2.55 -74.68 8.12
CA ASP A 219 -2.00 -74.88 6.75
C ASP A 219 -0.97 -73.78 6.36
N ASP A 220 -0.08 -74.19 5.45
CA ASP A 220 1.06 -73.50 4.83
C ASP A 220 0.88 -72.02 4.42
N GLU A 221 1.94 -71.20 4.61
CA GLU A 221 2.55 -70.28 3.62
C GLU A 221 3.51 -69.27 4.31
N GLU A 222 4.80 -69.64 4.45
CA GLU A 222 5.87 -68.67 4.72
C GLU A 222 6.40 -68.12 3.38
N GLU A 223 6.28 -66.80 3.12
CA GLU A 223 7.29 -66.05 2.32
C GLU A 223 7.16 -64.50 2.26
N ASP A 224 6.15 -63.82 2.85
CA ASP A 224 5.95 -62.36 2.61
C ASP A 224 6.17 -61.40 3.81
N GLU A 225 6.45 -61.87 5.03
CA GLU A 225 6.51 -60.99 6.23
C GLU A 225 7.80 -60.12 6.34
N ASP A 226 8.86 -60.48 5.63
CA ASP A 226 10.18 -59.86 5.76
C ASP A 226 10.35 -58.52 5.00
N GLU A 227 9.48 -58.20 4.04
CA GLU A 227 9.53 -56.95 3.26
C GLU A 227 8.72 -55.82 3.92
N GLU A 228 7.54 -56.13 4.47
CA GLU A 228 6.70 -55.13 5.14
C GLU A 228 7.33 -54.62 6.45
N GLU A 229 7.99 -55.51 7.21
CA GLU A 229 8.66 -55.12 8.46
C GLU A 229 9.88 -54.20 8.18
N ARG A 230 10.56 -54.40 7.05
CA ARG A 230 11.65 -53.53 6.58
C ARG A 230 11.13 -52.15 6.18
N ASP A 231 10.00 -52.08 5.47
CA ASP A 231 9.44 -50.80 5.01
C ASP A 231 8.83 -49.99 6.16
N TYR A 232 8.27 -50.67 7.18
CA TYR A 232 7.84 -50.05 8.44
C TYR A 232 9.03 -49.47 9.24
N LYS A 233 10.12 -50.23 9.37
CA LYS A 233 11.35 -49.78 10.06
C LYS A 233 12.03 -48.62 9.30
N ALA A 234 11.99 -48.62 7.96
CA ALA A 234 12.50 -47.53 7.13
C ALA A 234 11.64 -46.25 7.28
N SER A 235 10.32 -46.39 7.29
CA SER A 235 9.37 -45.30 7.52
C SER A 235 9.51 -44.69 8.92
N SER A 236 9.74 -45.51 9.95
CA SER A 236 9.99 -45.08 11.33
C SER A 236 11.31 -44.29 11.46
N SER A 237 12.36 -44.79 10.80
CA SER A 237 13.67 -44.13 10.73
C SER A 237 13.59 -42.76 10.04
N ARG A 238 12.84 -42.67 8.94
CA ARG A 238 12.60 -41.42 8.21
C ARG A 238 11.81 -40.41 9.04
N ALA A 239 10.76 -40.85 9.73
CA ALA A 239 9.97 -39.99 10.61
C ALA A 239 10.82 -39.40 11.74
N ARG A 240 11.66 -40.22 12.40
CA ARG A 240 12.59 -39.76 13.44
C ARG A 240 13.59 -38.72 12.93
N LEU A 241 14.13 -38.91 11.72
CA LEU A 241 15.04 -37.96 11.09
C LEU A 241 14.36 -36.61 10.83
N ILE A 242 13.13 -36.62 10.30
CA ILE A 242 12.36 -35.40 10.03
C ILE A 242 12.04 -34.65 11.33
N SER A 243 11.66 -35.36 12.39
CA SER A 243 11.44 -34.75 13.71
C SER A 243 12.71 -34.11 14.27
N SER A 244 13.87 -34.75 14.10
CA SER A 244 15.16 -34.18 14.50
C SER A 244 15.51 -32.91 13.72
N ILE A 245 15.22 -32.87 12.41
CA ILE A 245 15.44 -31.69 11.56
C ILE A 245 14.50 -30.56 11.97
N LYS A 246 13.21 -30.83 12.20
CA LYS A 246 12.25 -29.83 12.67
C LYS A 246 12.67 -29.26 14.01
N GLN A 247 12.99 -30.10 14.99
CA GLN A 247 13.40 -29.64 16.33
C GLN A 247 14.64 -28.74 16.27
N LYS A 248 15.66 -29.12 15.48
CA LYS A 248 16.86 -28.28 15.26
C LYS A 248 16.57 -26.98 14.52
N SER A 249 15.58 -26.97 13.62
CA SER A 249 15.23 -25.80 12.81
C SER A 249 14.40 -24.78 13.61
N TYR A 250 13.60 -25.23 14.58
CA TYR A 250 12.67 -24.38 15.32
C TYR A 250 13.08 -24.08 16.77
N SER A 251 14.14 -24.68 17.31
CA SER A 251 14.58 -24.43 18.70
C SER A 251 15.15 -23.02 18.95
N ASN A 252 15.48 -22.26 17.90
CA ASN A 252 16.03 -20.89 18.02
C ASN A 252 14.97 -19.78 17.88
N PHE A 253 13.68 -20.10 17.85
CA PHE A 253 12.63 -19.08 17.80
C PHE A 253 12.36 -18.53 19.20
N GLN A 254 12.89 -17.33 19.49
CA GLN A 254 12.68 -16.64 20.75
C GLN A 254 11.23 -16.13 20.81
N GLU A 255 10.41 -16.77 21.67
CA GLU A 255 9.02 -16.39 21.94
C GLU A 255 8.96 -14.95 22.50
N VAL A 256 8.44 -14.01 21.71
CA VAL A 256 8.14 -12.66 22.20
C VAL A 256 6.82 -12.70 22.97
N SER A 257 6.88 -12.22 24.20
CA SER A 257 5.87 -12.31 25.26
C SER A 257 4.49 -11.75 24.84
N LYS A 258 3.48 -12.63 24.73
CA LYS A 258 2.08 -12.23 24.56
C LYS A 258 1.48 -11.84 25.92
N ALA A 259 1.36 -10.54 26.17
CA ALA A 259 0.66 -10.01 27.34
C ALA A 259 -0.85 -9.82 27.08
N ARG A 260 -1.65 -10.74 27.63
CA ARG A 260 -2.89 -10.55 28.42
C ARG A 260 -3.69 -9.25 28.21
N ARG A 261 -4.96 -9.36 27.76
CA ARG A 261 -6.17 -8.92 28.53
C ARG A 261 -7.54 -9.16 27.83
N HIS A 262 -8.43 -9.78 28.63
CA HIS A 262 -9.91 -9.69 28.73
C HIS A 262 -10.85 -10.28 27.65
N GLY A 263 -11.28 -11.53 27.87
CA GLY A 263 -12.54 -11.89 28.54
C GLY A 263 -13.89 -11.44 27.94
N SER A 264 -14.60 -12.38 27.29
CA SER A 264 -16.01 -12.31 26.88
C SER A 264 -17.00 -12.28 28.05
N ARG A 265 -18.14 -11.60 27.85
CA ARG A 265 -19.42 -11.94 28.50
C ARG A 265 -20.60 -11.62 27.58
N SER A 266 -21.46 -12.62 27.41
CA SER A 266 -22.76 -12.60 26.72
C SER A 266 -23.88 -12.16 27.66
N GLY A 267 -24.97 -11.60 27.13
CA GLY A 267 -26.32 -11.72 27.73
C GLY A 267 -27.15 -10.45 27.95
N SER A 268 -28.25 -10.37 27.19
CA SER A 268 -29.60 -9.78 27.47
C SER A 268 -29.84 -8.26 27.50
N GLU A 269 -30.84 -7.89 26.69
CA GLU A 269 -31.62 -6.66 26.66
C GLU A 269 -32.31 -6.35 27.99
N GLN A 270 -32.36 -5.07 28.38
CA GLN A 270 -33.50 -4.46 29.04
C GLN A 270 -33.44 -2.92 28.95
N HIS A 271 -34.61 -2.37 28.65
CA HIS A 271 -34.91 -1.00 28.28
C HIS A 271 -35.27 -0.18 29.54
N TYR A 272 -34.52 0.88 29.86
CA TYR A 272 -35.01 1.95 30.76
C TYR A 272 -34.51 3.32 30.30
N GLU A 273 -35.42 4.27 30.37
CA GLU A 273 -35.33 5.61 29.82
C GLU A 273 -34.84 6.64 30.87
N SER A 274 -34.23 7.71 30.36
CA SER A 274 -34.06 9.03 31.00
C SER A 274 -33.03 9.19 32.14
N GLY A 275 -32.03 10.04 31.86
CA GLY A 275 -31.06 10.53 32.83
C GLY A 275 -29.85 11.16 32.13
N ARG A 276 -29.99 12.40 31.64
CA ARG A 276 -28.90 13.17 31.00
C ARG A 276 -27.77 13.43 32.00
N LYS A 277 -26.82 12.49 32.12
CA LYS A 277 -25.59 12.68 32.89
C LYS A 277 -24.75 13.77 32.20
N LYS A 278 -24.64 14.94 32.84
CA LYS A 278 -23.83 16.07 32.36
C LYS A 278 -22.37 15.61 32.21
N ARG A 279 -21.84 15.69 30.99
CA ARG A 279 -20.43 15.39 30.72
C ARG A 279 -19.53 16.37 31.46
N PRO A 280 -18.40 15.93 32.03
CA PRO A 280 -17.45 16.84 32.64
C PRO A 280 -16.90 17.81 31.57
N PRO A 281 -16.60 19.07 31.95
CA PRO A 281 -16.07 20.06 31.04
C PRO A 281 -14.75 19.58 30.43
N SER A 282 -14.55 19.88 29.14
CA SER A 282 -13.36 19.48 28.41
C SER A 282 -12.08 19.98 29.10
N LEU A 283 -10.96 19.29 28.87
CA LEU A 283 -9.64 19.72 29.35
C LEU A 283 -9.33 21.18 28.99
N ARG A 284 -9.76 21.63 27.80
CA ARG A 284 -9.65 23.02 27.34
C ARG A 284 -10.48 23.98 28.20
N ALA A 285 -11.71 23.61 28.56
CA ALA A 285 -12.55 24.43 29.44
C ALA A 285 -11.99 24.51 30.88
N ARG A 286 -11.40 23.41 31.39
CA ARG A 286 -10.73 23.42 32.70
C ARG A 286 -9.51 24.32 32.72
N THR A 287 -8.67 24.26 31.69
CA THR A 287 -7.45 25.08 31.58
C THR A 287 -7.76 26.56 31.40
N TRP A 288 -8.80 26.91 30.63
CA TRP A 288 -9.22 28.32 30.51
C TRP A 288 -9.75 28.89 31.82
N LYS A 289 -10.43 28.08 32.64
CA LYS A 289 -10.96 28.50 33.94
C LYS A 289 -9.88 28.64 35.01
N SER A 290 -8.80 27.84 34.95
CA SER A 290 -7.68 27.92 35.90
C SER A 290 -6.74 29.08 35.60
N LEU A 291 -6.69 29.55 34.35
CA LEU A 291 -5.79 30.63 33.94
C LEU A 291 -6.37 32.04 34.14
N GLY A 292 -7.58 32.17 34.69
CA GLY A 292 -8.16 33.48 35.03
C GLY A 292 -8.27 34.45 33.86
N VAL A 293 -8.33 33.94 32.62
CA VAL A 293 -8.32 34.79 31.42
C VAL A 293 -9.71 35.39 31.25
N THR A 294 -9.88 36.64 31.67
CA THR A 294 -10.98 37.48 31.21
C THR A 294 -10.87 37.62 29.70
N LYS A 295 -12.02 37.60 29.02
CA LYS A 295 -12.14 37.70 27.56
C LYS A 295 -11.68 39.10 27.14
N ASP A 296 -10.38 39.27 26.99
CA ASP A 296 -9.81 40.48 26.40
C ASP A 296 -9.71 40.25 24.89
N GLU A 297 -10.35 41.14 24.12
CA GLU A 297 -10.36 41.15 22.66
C GLU A 297 -8.96 41.54 22.15
N SER A 298 -8.00 40.65 22.31
CA SER A 298 -6.63 40.87 21.88
C SER A 298 -6.44 40.33 20.46
N ARG A 299 -6.42 41.28 19.52
CA ARG A 299 -5.94 41.16 18.14
C ARG A 299 -4.76 40.19 18.04
N MET A 300 -4.99 39.01 17.44
CA MET A 300 -3.94 38.04 17.18
C MET A 300 -2.89 38.62 16.23
N GLN A 301 -1.70 38.93 16.75
CA GLN A 301 -0.51 39.15 15.94
C GLN A 301 -0.06 37.81 15.34
N VAL A 302 0.02 37.78 14.02
CA VAL A 302 0.52 36.63 13.24
C VAL A 302 2.03 36.60 13.37
N TRP A 303 2.57 35.57 14.03
CA TRP A 303 4.01 35.32 14.04
C TRP A 303 4.47 34.89 12.64
N LEU A 304 5.01 35.85 11.87
CA LEU A 304 5.80 35.59 10.67
C LEU A 304 7.25 35.35 11.11
N LEU A 305 7.71 34.09 11.07
CA LEU A 305 9.14 33.82 11.00
C LEU A 305 9.60 34.04 9.56
N SER A 306 10.16 35.22 9.30
CA SER A 306 11.06 35.46 8.18
C SER A 306 12.12 36.44 8.68
N ALA A 307 13.39 36.11 8.43
CA ALA A 307 14.55 36.84 8.94
C ALA A 307 14.58 38.30 8.45
N PRO A 308 15.13 39.25 9.23
CA PRO A 308 15.16 40.65 8.85
C PRO A 308 16.24 40.93 7.78
N ASP A 309 15.81 41.48 6.64
CA ASP A 309 16.69 42.17 5.71
C ASP A 309 17.21 43.46 6.35
N GLN A 310 18.53 43.58 6.51
CA GLN A 310 19.18 44.85 6.83
C GLN A 310 19.06 45.78 5.63
N LYS A 311 18.31 46.89 5.78
CA LYS A 311 18.37 48.04 4.87
C LYS A 311 18.99 49.22 5.61
N GLU A 312 20.24 49.51 5.27
CA GLU A 312 20.87 50.80 5.52
C GLU A 312 20.05 51.91 4.85
N ARG A 313 19.72 52.93 5.64
CA ARG A 313 18.98 54.11 5.22
C ARG A 313 19.96 55.16 4.69
N VAL A 314 19.78 55.58 3.44
CA VAL A 314 20.25 56.89 2.97
C VAL A 314 19.03 57.76 2.65
N PRO A 315 18.86 58.96 3.24
CA PRO A 315 17.68 59.78 3.01
C PRO A 315 17.86 60.66 1.76
N VAL A 316 17.04 60.43 0.73
CA VAL A 316 16.88 61.37 -0.40
C VAL A 316 15.66 62.26 -0.15
N LYS A 317 15.93 63.56 -0.07
CA LYS A 317 14.93 64.63 0.11
C LYS A 317 14.00 64.69 -1.11
N ARG A 318 12.69 64.72 -0.88
CA ARG A 318 11.66 65.03 -1.87
C ARG A 318 11.63 66.54 -2.14
N THR A 319 11.76 66.94 -3.40
CA THR A 319 11.35 68.26 -3.89
C THR A 319 10.05 68.11 -4.67
N ASN A 320 9.00 68.74 -4.17
CA ASN A 320 7.78 69.03 -4.94
C ASN A 320 8.06 70.27 -5.79
N GLN A 321 7.70 70.26 -7.06
CA GLN A 321 7.13 71.41 -7.79
C GLN A 321 6.78 71.01 -9.23
N THR A 322 5.50 71.14 -9.57
CA THR A 322 4.98 71.17 -10.95
C THR A 322 4.49 72.60 -11.20
N PRO A 323 4.90 73.29 -12.28
CA PRO A 323 4.33 74.59 -12.61
C PRO A 323 3.07 74.43 -13.50
N PRO A 324 2.15 75.42 -13.50
CA PRO A 324 0.91 75.33 -14.26
C PRO A 324 1.09 75.72 -15.72
N TYR A 325 0.31 75.06 -16.57
CA TYR A 325 0.09 75.37 -17.98
C TYR A 325 -0.56 76.76 -18.14
N LYS A 326 -0.09 77.55 -19.11
CA LYS A 326 -0.86 78.61 -19.77
C LYS A 326 -0.64 78.52 -21.28
N GLU A 327 -1.72 78.81 -21.99
CA GLU A 327 -1.96 78.76 -23.44
C GLU A 327 -0.91 79.47 -24.31
#